data_AF-Q8VSW4-F1
#
_entry.id   AF-Q8VSW4-F1
#
_cell.length_a   1.000
_cell.length_b   1.000
_cell.length_c   1.000
_cell.angle_alpha   90.00
_cell.angle_beta   90.00
_cell.angle_gamma   90.00
#
_symmetry.space_group_name_H-M   'P 1'
#
loop_
_entity.id
_entity.type
_entity.pdbx_description
1 polymer ?
#
loop_
_entity_poly.entity_id
_entity_poly.type
_entity_poly.pdbx_seq_one_letter_code
_entity_poly.pdbx_strand_id
1 'polypeptide(L)'
;TMSMQNLLFFVLLPWLLGYMNVSSLFMYSLAIIGFVVLVIYAPAETKKQPIPIRLKKRKKEKTIVVTLLLLIISVFFKDPYQQLILLGIVLIAGTQLPIFFPKEDVKS
;
A
#
# COMPACT_ATOMS: atom_id res chain seq x y z
N THR A 1 9.61 10.55 -17.26
CA THR A 1 10.45 9.70 -16.39
C THR A 1 9.66 8.94 -15.34
N MET A 2 8.56 9.48 -14.78
CA MET A 2 7.75 8.77 -13.75
C MET A 2 7.02 7.49 -14.22
N SER A 3 6.73 7.34 -15.51
CA SER A 3 5.98 6.17 -16.04
C SER A 3 6.83 4.90 -16.15
N MET A 4 8.09 5.02 -16.58
CA MET A 4 8.98 3.84 -16.73
C MET A 4 9.40 3.25 -15.38
N GLN A 5 9.65 4.10 -14.38
CA GLN A 5 10.05 3.68 -13.03
C GLN A 5 8.95 2.86 -12.34
N ASN A 6 7.70 3.31 -12.39
CA ASN A 6 6.57 2.56 -11.83
C ASN A 6 6.38 1.21 -12.52
N LEU A 7 6.56 1.15 -13.84
CA LEU A 7 6.47 -0.09 -14.60
C LEU A 7 7.57 -1.08 -14.19
N LEU A 8 8.80 -0.58 -14.01
CA LEU A 8 9.93 -1.34 -13.49
C LEU A 8 9.66 -1.88 -12.09
N PHE A 9 9.17 -1.05 -11.16
CA PHE A 9 8.82 -1.51 -9.81
C PHE A 9 7.74 -2.60 -9.84
N PHE A 10 6.73 -2.46 -10.70
CA PHE A 10 5.64 -3.43 -10.80
C PHE A 10 6.10 -4.80 -11.33
N VAL A 11 7.14 -4.84 -12.16
CA VAL A 11 7.68 -6.09 -12.72
C VAL A 11 8.81 -6.66 -11.85
N LEU A 12 9.71 -5.81 -11.35
CA LEU A 12 10.88 -6.25 -10.58
C LEU A 12 10.52 -6.74 -9.18
N LEU A 13 9.57 -6.11 -8.47
CA LEU A 13 9.25 -6.48 -7.09
C LEU A 13 8.65 -7.89 -6.96
N PRO A 14 7.65 -8.29 -7.79
CA PRO A 14 7.17 -9.67 -7.82
C PRO A 14 8.26 -10.67 -8.16
N TRP A 15 9.12 -10.33 -9.13
CA TRP A 15 10.19 -11.20 -9.59
C TRP A 15 11.26 -11.41 -8.51
N LEU A 16 11.63 -10.35 -7.79
CA LEU A 16 12.58 -10.40 -6.68
C LEU A 16 12.08 -11.29 -5.54
N LEU A 17 10.79 -11.20 -5.20
CA LEU A 17 10.18 -12.07 -4.18
C LEU A 17 10.17 -13.55 -4.58
N GLY A 18 9.89 -13.84 -5.86
CA GLY A 18 9.94 -15.20 -6.38
C GLY A 18 11.34 -15.84 -6.31
N TYR A 19 12.40 -15.02 -6.35
CA TYR A 19 13.78 -15.50 -6.25
C TYR A 19 14.28 -15.62 -4.80
N MET A 20 13.83 -14.73 -3.90
CA MET A 20 14.37 -14.62 -2.54
C MET A 20 13.79 -15.61 -1.51
N ASN A 21 12.75 -16.41 -1.84
CA ASN A 21 12.10 -17.35 -0.90
C ASN A 21 11.86 -16.72 0.49
N VAL A 22 11.31 -15.50 0.51
CA VAL A 22 11.10 -14.76 1.75
C VAL A 22 10.11 -15.50 2.64
N SER A 23 10.44 -15.70 3.92
CA SER A 23 9.54 -16.36 4.85
C SER A 23 8.19 -15.64 4.92
N SER A 24 7.11 -16.40 4.79
CA SER A 24 5.74 -15.88 4.83
C SER A 24 5.45 -15.14 6.14
N LEU A 25 6.08 -15.56 7.25
CA LEU A 25 5.99 -14.88 8.55
C LEU A 25 6.52 -13.43 8.50
N PHE A 26 7.63 -13.23 7.79
CA PHE A 26 8.23 -11.91 7.63
C PHE A 26 7.32 -11.00 6.79
N MET A 27 6.75 -11.54 5.71
CA MET A 27 5.81 -10.80 4.86
C MET A 27 4.53 -10.41 5.61
N TYR A 28 3.98 -11.29 6.45
CA TYR A 28 2.83 -10.95 7.30
C TYR A 28 3.16 -9.85 8.31
N SER A 29 4.33 -9.92 8.95
CA SER A 29 4.79 -8.87 9.87
C SER A 29 4.85 -7.51 9.17
N LEU A 30 5.41 -7.48 7.95
CA LEU A 30 5.51 -6.27 7.13
C LEU A 30 4.14 -5.75 6.68
N ALA A 31 3.23 -6.65 6.31
CA ALA A 31 1.87 -6.29 5.92
C ALA A 31 1.04 -5.74 7.10
N ILE A 32 1.24 -6.25 8.32
CA ILE A 32 0.62 -5.72 9.54
C ILE A 32 1.11 -4.29 9.81
N ILE A 33 2.42 -4.05 9.70
CA ILE A 33 2.98 -2.69 9.82
C ILE A 33 2.36 -1.78 8.76
N GLY A 34 2.27 -2.25 7.51
CA GLY A 34 1.61 -1.53 6.42
C GLY A 34 0.14 -1.23 6.70
N PHE A 35 -0.59 -2.18 7.30
CA PHE A 35 -1.97 -1.97 7.71
C PHE A 35 -2.11 -0.89 8.78
N VAL A 36 -1.23 -0.86 9.79
CA VAL A 36 -1.20 0.21 10.80
C VAL A 36 -0.94 1.57 10.15
N VAL A 37 0.01 1.64 9.21
CA VAL A 37 0.28 2.85 8.41
C VAL A 37 -0.98 3.29 7.66
N LEU A 38 -1.71 2.36 7.03
CA LEU A 38 -2.96 2.68 6.35
C LEU A 38 -4.03 3.21 7.31
N VAL A 39 -4.15 2.65 8.51
CA VAL A 39 -5.11 3.14 9.51
C VAL A 39 -4.78 4.56 9.98
N ILE A 40 -3.49 4.89 10.16
CA ILE A 40 -3.04 6.20 10.62
C ILE A 40 -3.13 7.23 9.49
N TYR A 41 -2.56 6.92 8.33
CA TYR A 41 -2.30 7.91 7.27
C TYR A 41 -3.35 7.91 6.15
N ALA A 42 -4.21 6.88 6.04
CA ALA A 42 -5.32 6.95 5.07
C ALA A 42 -6.47 7.84 5.60
N PRO A 43 -7.12 8.62 4.72
CA PRO A 43 -6.82 8.79 3.30
C PRO A 43 -5.76 9.87 3.11
N ALA A 44 -4.75 9.55 2.31
CA ALA A 44 -3.79 10.49 1.76
C ALA A 44 -4.47 11.69 1.10
N GLU A 45 -4.52 12.84 1.76
CA GLU A 45 -4.95 14.08 1.14
C GLU A 45 -3.83 14.63 0.27
N THR A 46 -3.95 14.42 -1.04
CA THR A 46 -3.11 15.15 -1.99
C THR A 46 -3.71 16.56 -2.18
N LYS A 47 -2.91 17.62 -2.01
CA LYS A 47 -3.35 19.00 -2.30
C LYS A 47 -3.84 19.17 -3.75
N LYS A 48 -3.39 18.34 -4.70
CA LYS A 48 -3.78 18.38 -6.12
C LYS A 48 -5.18 17.81 -6.40
N GLN A 49 -5.70 16.95 -5.53
CA GLN A 49 -7.08 16.45 -5.59
C GLN A 49 -7.69 16.48 -4.18
N PRO A 50 -8.13 17.66 -3.70
CA PRO A 50 -8.78 17.76 -2.40
C PRO A 50 -10.01 16.86 -2.38
N ILE A 51 -9.98 15.83 -1.52
CA ILE A 51 -11.11 14.94 -1.34
C ILE A 51 -12.16 15.72 -0.54
N PRO A 52 -13.42 15.82 -1.02
CA PRO A 52 -14.48 16.47 -0.26
C PRO A 52 -14.56 15.86 1.16
N ILE A 53 -14.60 16.70 2.19
CA ILE A 53 -14.57 16.29 3.61
C ILE A 53 -15.63 15.20 3.91
N ARG A 54 -16.77 15.26 3.23
CA ARG A 54 -17.88 14.27 3.31
C ARG A 54 -17.49 12.87 2.80
N LEU A 55 -16.59 12.77 1.82
CA LEU A 55 -16.12 11.51 1.23
C LEU A 55 -14.86 10.96 1.92
N LYS A 56 -14.18 11.76 2.74
CA LYS A 56 -12.95 11.38 3.45
C LYS A 56 -13.17 10.17 4.37
N LYS A 57 -14.23 10.20 5.20
CA LYS A 57 -14.57 9.09 6.12
C LYS A 57 -14.90 7.81 5.36
N ARG A 58 -15.77 7.89 4.34
CA ARG A 58 -16.16 6.73 3.51
C ARG A 58 -14.98 6.12 2.76
N LYS A 59 -14.04 6.92 2.26
CA LYS A 59 -12.84 6.41 1.57
C LYS A 59 -11.90 5.70 2.55
N LYS A 60 -11.71 6.24 3.76
CA LYS A 60 -10.91 5.61 4.81
C LYS A 60 -11.46 4.23 5.20
N GLU A 61 -12.75 4.15 5.47
CA GLU A 61 -13.42 2.90 5.82
C GLU A 61 -13.28 1.87 4.70
N LYS A 62 -13.50 2.28 3.44
CA LYS A 62 -13.32 1.39 2.28
C LYS A 62 -11.88 0.88 2.17
N THR A 63 -10.87 1.73 2.35
CA THR A 63 -9.47 1.30 2.31
C THR A 63 -9.19 0.26 3.39
N ILE A 64 -9.61 0.51 4.63
CA ILE A 64 -9.41 -0.43 5.75
C ILE A 64 -10.12 -1.76 5.48
N VAL A 65 -11.38 -1.72 5.05
CA VAL A 65 -12.18 -2.93 4.76
C VAL A 65 -11.56 -3.75 3.62
N VAL A 66 -11.12 -3.10 2.54
CA VAL A 66 -10.49 -3.79 1.40
C VAL A 66 -9.16 -4.41 1.81
N THR A 67 -8.31 -3.68 2.55
CA THR A 67 -7.03 -4.23 3.01
C THR A 67 -7.22 -5.40 3.98
N LEU A 68 -8.21 -5.32 4.88
CA LEU A 68 -8.54 -6.40 5.79
C LEU A 68 -9.04 -7.65 5.03
N LEU A 69 -9.92 -7.46 4.03
CA LEU A 69 -10.35 -8.54 3.15
C LEU A 69 -9.17 -9.18 2.41
N LEU A 70 -8.24 -8.39 1.88
CA LEU A 70 -7.05 -8.90 1.21
C LEU A 70 -6.14 -9.72 2.15
N LEU A 71 -5.99 -9.31 3.42
CA LEU A 71 -5.26 -10.09 4.42
C LEU A 71 -5.94 -11.42 4.74
N ILE A 72 -7.27 -11.44 4.84
CA ILE A 72 -8.01 -12.69 5.07
C ILE A 72 -7.86 -13.61 3.85
N ILE A 73 -8.04 -13.06 2.66
CA ILE A 73 -7.93 -13.80 1.40
C ILE A 73 -6.52 -14.35 1.23
N SER A 74 -5.46 -13.62 1.61
CA SER A 74 -4.08 -14.07 1.44
C SER A 74 -3.78 -15.40 2.17
N VAL A 75 -4.45 -15.67 3.30
CA VAL A 75 -4.27 -16.92 4.06
C VAL A 75 -4.74 -18.16 3.27
N PHE A 76 -5.67 -17.98 2.32
CA PHE A 76 -6.18 -19.08 1.51
C PHE A 76 -5.34 -19.36 0.26
N PHE A 77 -4.38 -18.50 -0.08
CA PHE A 77 -3.49 -18.69 -1.22
C PHE A 77 -2.18 -19.34 -0.81
N LYS A 78 -1.57 -20.12 -1.72
CA LYS A 78 -0.22 -20.67 -1.54
C LYS A 78 0.82 -19.76 -2.17
N ASP A 79 2.08 -19.93 -1.78
CA ASP A 79 3.20 -19.24 -2.41
C ASP A 79 3.26 -19.58 -3.92
N PRO A 80 3.57 -18.60 -4.80
CA PRO A 80 4.00 -17.23 -4.51
C PRO A 80 2.84 -16.23 -4.41
N TYR A 81 1.59 -16.62 -4.70
CA TYR A 81 0.46 -15.70 -4.76
C TYR A 81 0.18 -15.01 -3.42
N GLN A 82 0.32 -15.73 -2.31
CA GLN A 82 0.23 -15.15 -0.97
C GLN A 82 1.21 -13.99 -0.78
N GLN A 83 2.49 -14.19 -1.16
CA GLN A 83 3.52 -13.16 -1.04
C GLN A 83 3.23 -11.94 -1.92
N LEU A 84 2.67 -12.14 -3.12
CA LEU A 84 2.29 -11.04 -4.01
C LEU A 84 1.17 -10.18 -3.44
N ILE A 85 0.17 -10.80 -2.81
CA ILE A 85 -0.92 -10.06 -2.14
C ILE A 85 -0.36 -9.24 -0.97
N LEU A 86 0.50 -9.84 -0.14
CA LEU A 86 1.13 -9.17 1.00
C LEU A 86 2.05 -8.01 0.54
N LEU A 87 2.82 -8.21 -0.53
CA LEU A 87 3.61 -7.16 -1.16
C LEU A 87 2.72 -5.99 -1.61
N GLY A 88 1.60 -6.28 -2.28
CA GLY A 88 0.65 -5.26 -2.72
C GLY A 88 0.16 -4.39 -1.56
N ILE A 89 -0.15 -4.99 -0.42
CA ILE A 89 -0.55 -4.27 0.80
C ILE A 89 0.57 -3.35 1.29
N VAL A 90 1.81 -3.85 1.34
CA VAL A 90 2.99 -3.07 1.76
C VAL A 90 3.25 -1.89 0.82
N LEU A 91 3.13 -2.09 -0.49
CA LEU A 91 3.31 -1.03 -1.48
C LEU A 91 2.24 0.04 -1.34
N ILE A 92 0.97 -0.35 -1.24
CA ILE A 92 -0.13 0.59 -1.06
C ILE A 92 0.10 1.40 0.23
N ALA A 93 0.45 0.74 1.35
CA ALA A 93 0.80 1.42 2.59
C ALA A 93 1.97 2.40 2.44
N GLY A 94 3.04 2.00 1.73
CA GLY A 94 4.18 2.85 1.44
C GLY A 94 3.80 4.12 0.68
N THR A 95 2.91 4.01 -0.33
CA THR A 95 2.43 5.19 -1.08
C THR A 95 1.54 6.13 -0.25
N GLN A 96 0.95 5.64 0.84
CA GLN A 96 0.17 6.47 1.76
C GLN A 96 1.03 7.17 2.82
N LEU A 97 2.35 6.95 2.84
CA LEU A 97 3.23 7.61 3.80
C LEU A 97 3.34 9.13 3.53
N PRO A 98 3.41 9.96 4.59
CA PRO A 98 3.47 11.41 4.50
C PRO A 98 4.63 11.94 3.63
N ILE A 99 5.69 11.13 3.47
CA ILE A 99 6.91 11.45 2.72
C ILE A 99 6.66 11.58 1.22
N PHE A 100 5.68 10.85 0.67
CA PHE A 100 5.35 10.91 -0.76
C PHE A 100 4.37 12.04 -1.10
N PHE A 101 3.88 12.80 -0.12
CA PHE A 101 3.08 13.99 -0.36
C PHE A 101 4.00 15.20 -0.45
N PRO A 102 4.16 15.81 -1.64
CA PRO A 102 4.90 17.05 -1.75
C PRO A 102 4.23 18.12 -0.88
N LYS A 103 4.94 18.57 0.15
CA LYS A 103 4.60 19.81 0.86
C LYS A 103 5.01 20.97 -0.05
N GLU A 104 4.20 21.25 -1.08
CA GLU A 104 4.35 22.52 -1.78
C GLU A 104 3.93 23.64 -0.81
N ASP A 105 4.94 24.40 -0.41
CA ASP A 105 4.89 25.55 0.47
C ASP A 105 3.79 26.53 0.06
N VAL A 106 2.94 26.88 1.00
CA VAL A 106 2.11 28.08 0.87
C VAL A 106 3.06 29.25 1.05
N LYS A 107 3.56 29.83 -0.04
CA LYS A 107 4.01 31.21 0.01
C LYS A 107 2.79 32.07 0.31
N SER A 108 2.76 32.57 1.54
CA SER A 108 1.93 33.68 2.01
C SER A 108 2.09 34.91 1.14
#